data_AF-A0A849ZBP2-F1
#
_entry.id   AF-A0A849ZBP2-F1
#
_cell.length_a   1.000
_cell.length_b   1.000
_cell.length_c   1.000
_cell.angle_alpha   90.00
_cell.angle_beta   90.00
_cell.angle_gamma   90.00
#
_symmetry.space_group_name_H-M   'P 1'
#
loop_
_entity.id
_entity.type
_entity.pdbx_description
1 polymer ?
#
loop_
_entity_poly.entity_id
_entity_poly.type
_entity_poly.pdbx_seq_one_letter_code
_entity_poly.pdbx_strand_id
1 'polypeptide(L)'
;MLLGAIASPLALLVSGAQSAPTEPASVVPALESDVPGTEKSPVPTHKEWQSATRVKLSRTSAAGAGCDATRVREWLRVRCPVKTFAISLLGGSNESLSFWIGPEREGQPGEVQFPLRRGDRRVVQLWTQKAGADGSVVPEPSIVIQEQWVEGEPAPTVTVL
;
A
#
# COMPACT_ATOMS: atom_id res chain seq x y z
N MET A 1 -77.55 -25.73 10.17
CA MET A 1 -77.38 -24.95 11.42
C MET A 1 -75.95 -24.42 11.45
N LEU A 2 -75.88 -23.09 11.52
CA LEU A 2 -74.80 -22.15 11.88
C LEU A 2 -73.37 -22.25 11.30
N LEU A 3 -73.03 -21.16 10.60
CA LEU A 3 -71.71 -20.59 10.31
C LEU A 3 -70.93 -20.27 11.60
N GLY A 4 -69.60 -20.28 11.51
CA GLY A 4 -68.70 -19.60 12.46
C GLY A 4 -67.38 -19.23 11.80
N ALA A 5 -67.23 -17.95 11.42
CA ALA A 5 -65.98 -17.36 10.97
C ALA A 5 -65.32 -16.61 12.14
N ILE A 6 -64.01 -16.76 12.31
CA ILE A 6 -63.22 -15.98 13.28
C ILE A 6 -62.06 -15.34 12.52
N ALA A 7 -62.06 -14.01 12.48
CA ALA A 7 -60.99 -13.18 11.94
C ALA A 7 -60.04 -12.76 13.08
N SER A 8 -58.73 -12.88 12.88
CA SER A 8 -57.71 -12.34 13.80
C SER A 8 -56.95 -11.20 13.12
N PRO A 9 -56.78 -10.04 13.80
CA PRO A 9 -56.04 -8.91 13.25
C PRO A 9 -54.53 -9.07 13.44
N LEU A 10 -53.77 -8.81 12.37
CA LEU A 10 -52.32 -8.61 12.44
C LEU A 10 -52.01 -7.26 13.10
N ALA A 11 -51.21 -7.26 14.16
CA ALA A 11 -50.60 -6.06 14.71
C ALA A 11 -49.24 -5.81 14.03
N LEU A 12 -49.11 -4.64 13.38
CA LEU A 12 -47.85 -4.16 12.79
C LEU A 12 -47.02 -3.45 13.86
N LEU A 13 -45.85 -4.00 14.20
CA LEU A 13 -44.83 -3.34 15.00
C LEU A 13 -43.94 -2.48 14.09
N VAL A 14 -44.03 -1.16 14.23
CA VAL A 14 -43.11 -0.20 13.59
C VAL A 14 -41.81 -0.19 14.40
N SER A 15 -40.76 -0.80 13.85
CA SER A 15 -39.41 -0.75 14.40
C SER A 15 -38.71 0.50 13.89
N GLY A 16 -38.52 1.49 14.76
CA GLY A 16 -37.77 2.71 14.46
C GLY A 16 -36.28 2.40 14.33
N ALA A 17 -35.74 2.50 13.11
CA ALA A 17 -34.31 2.40 12.86
C ALA A 17 -33.62 3.67 13.37
N GLN A 18 -32.88 3.54 14.47
CA GLN A 18 -32.03 4.59 15.01
C GLN A 18 -30.70 4.55 14.26
N SER A 19 -30.51 5.48 13.31
CA SER A 19 -29.27 5.60 12.54
C SER A 19 -28.09 5.86 13.48
N ALA A 20 -27.12 4.94 13.50
CA ALA A 20 -25.88 5.11 14.23
C ALA A 20 -25.08 6.31 13.68
N PRO A 21 -24.31 7.03 14.52
CA PRO A 21 -23.43 8.10 14.07
C PRO A 21 -22.38 7.54 13.09
N THR A 22 -22.34 8.08 11.87
CA THR A 22 -21.28 7.82 10.89
C THR A 22 -19.97 8.42 11.41
N GLU A 23 -19.06 7.58 11.89
CA GLU A 23 -17.68 7.96 12.20
C GLU A 23 -17.01 8.52 10.92
N PRO A 24 -16.39 9.71 10.96
CA PRO A 24 -15.77 10.29 9.77
C PRO A 24 -14.68 9.36 9.28
N ALA A 25 -14.82 8.90 8.03
CA ALA A 25 -13.83 8.05 7.37
C ALA A 25 -12.45 8.72 7.45
N SER A 26 -11.48 8.04 8.08
CA SER A 26 -10.09 8.49 8.14
C SER A 26 -9.55 8.67 6.72
N VAL A 27 -9.36 9.92 6.31
CA VAL A 27 -8.88 10.26 4.97
C VAL A 27 -7.37 10.06 4.94
N VAL A 28 -6.93 9.00 4.26
CA VAL A 28 -5.50 8.76 4.03
C VAL A 28 -4.96 9.87 3.09
N PRO A 29 -3.97 10.67 3.52
CA PRO A 29 -3.45 11.78 2.71
C PRO A 29 -2.77 11.26 1.45
N ALA A 30 -2.90 12.00 0.36
CA ALA A 30 -2.18 11.73 -0.88
C ALA A 30 -0.72 12.16 -0.76
N LEU A 31 0.19 11.47 -1.47
CA LEU A 31 1.62 11.75 -1.39
C LEU A 31 1.95 13.21 -1.76
N GLU A 32 1.23 13.76 -2.73
CA GLU A 32 1.35 15.12 -3.23
C GLU A 32 0.82 16.20 -2.27
N SER A 33 0.07 15.82 -1.23
CA SER A 33 -0.54 16.79 -0.31
C SER A 33 0.43 17.37 0.72
N ASP A 34 1.56 16.71 0.94
CA ASP A 34 2.63 17.15 1.84
C ASP A 34 3.97 16.93 1.13
N VAL A 35 4.45 17.95 0.43
CA VAL A 35 5.67 17.83 -0.38
C VAL A 35 6.91 17.89 0.54
N PRO A 36 7.83 16.90 0.47
CA PRO A 36 9.06 16.95 1.24
C PRO A 36 9.89 18.22 0.97
N GLY A 37 10.50 18.77 2.03
CA GLY A 37 11.45 19.88 1.92
C GLY A 37 12.80 19.46 1.30
N THR A 38 13.76 20.38 1.25
CA THR A 38 15.09 20.15 0.67
C THR A 38 16.11 19.57 1.67
N GLU A 39 15.80 19.58 2.96
CA GLU A 39 16.69 19.11 4.00
C GLU A 39 16.78 17.57 3.99
N LYS A 40 18.01 17.04 3.94
CA LYS A 40 18.26 15.59 4.04
C LYS A 40 18.22 15.18 5.49
N SER A 41 17.48 14.12 5.77
CA SER A 41 17.28 13.62 7.11
C SER A 41 17.77 12.16 7.24
N PRO A 42 18.12 11.70 8.45
CA PRO A 42 18.60 10.34 8.65
C PRO A 42 17.49 9.31 8.39
N VAL A 43 17.91 8.10 8.00
CA VAL A 43 17.03 6.92 7.85
C VAL A 43 16.15 6.78 9.10
N PRO A 44 14.81 6.64 8.96
CA PRO A 44 13.94 6.49 10.11
C PRO A 44 14.24 5.22 10.89
N THR A 45 14.15 5.34 12.21
CA THR A 45 14.26 4.23 13.15
C THR A 45 13.04 3.31 13.07
N HIS A 46 13.17 2.10 13.60
CA HIS A 46 12.04 1.18 13.72
C HIS A 46 10.85 1.79 14.47
N LYS A 47 11.13 2.57 15.55
CA LYS A 47 10.10 3.24 16.34
C LYS A 47 9.35 4.30 15.54
N GLU A 48 10.05 5.11 14.74
CA GLU A 48 9.39 6.07 13.85
C GLU A 48 8.50 5.37 12.83
N TRP A 49 8.95 4.24 12.28
CA TRP A 49 8.19 3.45 11.32
C TRP A 49 6.92 2.81 11.88
N GLN A 50 6.87 2.53 13.20
CA GLN A 50 5.67 2.03 13.87
C GLN A 50 4.56 3.08 13.94
N SER A 51 4.94 4.37 14.04
CA SER A 51 4.03 5.50 14.10
C SER A 51 3.89 6.24 12.76
N ALA A 52 4.40 5.67 11.68
CA ALA A 52 4.44 6.34 10.38
C ALA A 52 3.04 6.58 9.82
N THR A 53 2.86 7.73 9.16
CA THR A 53 1.59 8.08 8.54
C THR A 53 1.41 7.26 7.27
N ARG A 54 0.26 6.58 7.14
CA ARG A 54 -0.11 5.95 5.88
C ARG A 54 -0.38 7.02 4.84
N VAL A 55 0.11 6.84 3.62
CA VAL A 55 -0.09 7.75 2.49
C VAL A 55 -0.66 6.99 1.29
N LYS A 56 -1.42 7.68 0.45
CA LYS A 56 -1.89 7.16 -0.82
C LYS A 56 -0.83 7.40 -1.89
N LEU A 57 -0.45 6.34 -2.59
CA LEU A 57 0.45 6.39 -3.75
C LEU A 57 -0.22 7.07 -4.94
N SER A 58 0.57 7.65 -5.83
CA SER A 58 0.06 8.35 -7.02
C SER A 58 -0.71 7.40 -7.94
N ARG A 59 -0.26 6.14 -8.07
CA ARG A 59 -0.97 5.10 -8.81
C ARG A 59 -0.67 3.70 -8.28
N THR A 60 -1.69 2.84 -8.29
CA THR A 60 -1.56 1.41 -7.98
C THR A 60 -2.30 0.61 -9.04
N SER A 61 -1.63 -0.36 -9.67
CA SER A 61 -2.25 -1.30 -10.62
C SER A 61 -3.04 -2.39 -9.89
N ALA A 62 -3.68 -3.28 -10.65
CA ALA A 62 -4.28 -4.50 -10.09
C ALA A 62 -3.23 -5.44 -9.47
N ALA A 63 -2.01 -5.53 -10.02
CA ALA A 63 -0.96 -6.35 -9.43
C ALA A 63 -0.45 -5.74 -8.11
N GLY A 64 -0.35 -4.41 -8.04
CA GLY A 64 -0.03 -3.68 -6.81
C GLY A 64 -1.13 -3.69 -5.73
N ALA A 65 -2.24 -4.40 -5.94
CA ALA A 65 -3.32 -4.48 -4.97
C ALA A 65 -2.82 -5.01 -3.62
N GLY A 66 -3.19 -4.34 -2.53
CA GLY A 66 -2.74 -4.69 -1.18
C GLY A 66 -1.39 -4.12 -0.79
N CYS A 67 -0.62 -3.52 -1.71
CA CYS A 67 0.56 -2.75 -1.31
C CYS A 67 0.15 -1.54 -0.47
N ASP A 68 0.89 -1.30 0.61
CA ASP A 68 0.73 -0.14 1.47
C ASP A 68 1.96 0.76 1.42
N ALA A 69 1.74 2.04 1.70
CA ALA A 69 2.77 3.04 1.75
C ALA A 69 2.65 3.83 3.06
N THR A 70 3.77 3.98 3.75
CA THR A 70 3.88 4.78 4.96
C THR A 70 5.02 5.76 4.83
N ARG A 71 4.88 6.94 5.43
CA ARG A 71 5.85 8.02 5.32
C ARG A 71 6.29 8.52 6.69
N VAL A 72 7.58 8.82 6.80
CA VAL A 72 8.20 9.54 7.91
C VAL A 72 9.08 10.63 7.33
N ARG A 73 8.74 11.91 7.56
CA ARG A 73 9.50 13.05 6.98
C ARG A 73 9.58 12.92 5.45
N GLU A 74 10.76 12.91 4.83
CA GLU A 74 10.90 12.64 3.38
C GLU A 74 10.98 11.16 3.01
N TRP A 75 11.03 10.25 3.98
CA TRP A 75 11.22 8.83 3.73
C TRP A 75 9.90 8.12 3.46
N LEU A 76 9.85 7.42 2.35
CA LEU A 76 8.75 6.54 1.98
C LEU A 76 9.15 5.09 2.20
N ARG A 77 8.25 4.31 2.79
CA ARG A 77 8.29 2.85 2.83
C ARG A 77 7.11 2.33 2.04
N VAL A 78 7.38 1.49 1.04
CA VAL A 78 6.36 0.76 0.27
C VAL A 78 6.50 -0.71 0.60
N ARG A 79 5.42 -1.33 1.08
CA ARG A 79 5.37 -2.74 1.43
C ARG A 79 4.31 -3.43 0.59
N CYS A 80 4.68 -4.55 -0.04
CA CYS A 80 3.81 -5.30 -0.93
C CYS A 80 3.63 -6.74 -0.42
N PRO A 81 2.39 -7.23 -0.28
CA PRO A 81 2.09 -8.56 0.26
C PRO A 81 2.25 -9.67 -0.80
N VAL A 82 3.31 -9.61 -1.60
CA VAL A 82 3.68 -10.67 -2.56
C VAL A 82 4.80 -11.52 -1.97
N LYS A 83 4.78 -12.84 -2.25
CA LYS A 83 5.78 -13.80 -1.75
C LYS A 83 7.14 -13.57 -2.42
N THR A 84 7.84 -12.57 -1.92
CA THR A 84 9.05 -12.01 -2.52
C THR A 84 10.22 -12.92 -2.21
N PHE A 85 10.94 -13.34 -3.25
CA PHE A 85 12.19 -14.09 -3.09
C PHE A 85 13.43 -13.20 -3.32
N ALA A 86 13.29 -12.16 -4.14
CA ALA A 86 14.37 -11.22 -4.45
C ALA A 86 13.80 -9.83 -4.76
N ILE A 87 14.65 -8.81 -4.55
CA ILE A 87 14.37 -7.41 -4.88
C ILE A 87 15.57 -6.87 -5.64
N SER A 88 15.34 -6.18 -6.75
CA SER A 88 16.41 -5.58 -7.56
C SER A 88 16.10 -4.15 -7.97
N LEU A 89 17.11 -3.28 -7.93
CA LEU A 89 17.07 -1.97 -8.59
C LEU A 89 17.34 -2.16 -10.09
N LEU A 90 16.35 -1.88 -10.93
CA LEU A 90 16.47 -1.97 -12.40
C LEU A 90 17.06 -0.69 -13.01
N GLY A 91 16.86 0.46 -12.37
CA GLY A 91 17.40 1.74 -12.82
C GLY A 91 17.25 2.84 -11.78
N GLY A 92 18.14 3.83 -11.84
CA GLY A 92 18.19 4.92 -10.87
C GLY A 92 19.37 4.84 -9.91
N SER A 93 19.33 5.65 -8.85
CA SER A 93 20.34 5.67 -7.79
C SER A 93 20.01 4.68 -6.67
N ASN A 94 21.03 3.99 -6.15
CA ASN A 94 20.93 3.20 -4.92
C ASN A 94 21.25 4.02 -3.66
N GLU A 95 21.53 5.32 -3.77
CA GLU A 95 21.74 6.19 -2.62
C GLU A 95 20.50 6.14 -1.72
N SER A 96 20.71 5.80 -0.45
CA SER A 96 19.67 5.76 0.58
C SER A 96 18.49 4.82 0.25
N LEU A 97 18.74 3.79 -0.56
CA LEU A 97 17.77 2.74 -0.88
C LEU A 97 18.00 1.51 0.00
N SER A 98 16.94 1.06 0.67
CA SER A 98 16.96 -0.16 1.49
C SER A 98 15.90 -1.14 1.02
N PHE A 99 16.25 -2.42 1.06
CA PHE A 99 15.35 -3.53 0.74
C PHE A 99 15.14 -4.42 1.96
N TRP A 100 13.93 -4.95 2.08
CA TRP A 100 13.59 -5.93 3.10
C TRP A 100 12.64 -6.99 2.54
N ILE A 101 12.87 -8.24 2.91
CA ILE A 101 11.96 -9.36 2.66
C ILE A 101 11.49 -9.83 4.03
N GLY A 102 10.18 -9.78 4.25
CA GLY A 102 9.58 -10.20 5.52
C GLY A 102 9.77 -11.69 5.80
N PRO A 103 9.51 -12.13 7.04
CA PRO A 103 9.65 -13.53 7.41
C PRO A 103 8.60 -14.41 6.72
N GLU A 104 8.89 -15.71 6.60
CA GLU A 104 8.00 -16.67 5.93
C GLU A 104 6.61 -16.76 6.56
N ARG A 105 6.52 -16.67 7.89
CA ARG A 105 5.24 -16.64 8.63
C ARG A 105 4.31 -15.47 8.26
N GLU A 106 4.84 -14.43 7.62
CA GLU A 106 4.08 -13.26 7.12
C GLU A 106 3.85 -13.32 5.60
N GLY A 107 4.25 -14.42 4.94
CA GLY A 107 4.14 -14.58 3.49
C GLY A 107 5.29 -13.96 2.69
N GLN A 108 6.43 -13.65 3.34
CA GLN A 108 7.61 -13.03 2.71
C GLN A 108 7.31 -11.73 1.91
N PRO A 109 6.61 -10.75 2.50
CA PRO A 109 6.31 -9.51 1.80
C PRO A 109 7.58 -8.75 1.44
N GLY A 110 7.59 -8.15 0.25
CA GLY A 110 8.68 -7.30 -0.21
C GLY A 110 8.48 -5.87 0.26
N GLU A 111 9.56 -5.23 0.69
CA GLU A 111 9.54 -3.87 1.20
C GLU A 111 10.73 -3.08 0.68
N VAL A 112 10.45 -1.83 0.31
CA VAL A 112 11.44 -0.89 -0.20
C VAL A 112 11.31 0.43 0.56
N GLN A 113 12.45 0.98 0.98
CA GLN A 113 12.52 2.26 1.67
C GLN A 113 13.47 3.20 0.93
N PHE A 114 13.05 4.44 0.68
CA PHE A 114 13.85 5.47 0.03
C PHE A 114 13.37 6.86 0.41
N PRO A 115 14.25 7.88 0.38
CA PRO A 115 13.85 9.26 0.51
C PRO A 115 13.22 9.77 -0.81
N LEU A 116 12.22 10.64 -0.69
CA LEU A 116 11.63 11.37 -1.81
C LEU A 116 12.39 12.67 -2.00
N ARG A 117 13.19 12.78 -3.06
CA ARG A 117 14.01 13.97 -3.34
C ARG A 117 13.83 14.43 -4.78
N ARG A 118 13.90 15.74 -5.00
CA ARG A 118 13.86 16.32 -6.34
C ARG A 118 14.99 15.78 -7.21
N GLY A 119 14.67 15.38 -8.43
CA GLY A 119 15.61 14.79 -9.38
C GLY A 119 15.76 13.28 -9.25
N ASP A 120 15.31 12.67 -8.14
CA ASP A 120 15.39 11.22 -7.97
C ASP A 120 14.46 10.49 -8.95
N ARG A 121 14.95 9.34 -9.41
CA ARG A 121 14.24 8.41 -10.28
C ARG A 121 14.72 7.01 -9.96
N ARG A 122 13.81 6.10 -9.65
CA ARG A 122 14.11 4.70 -9.31
C ARG A 122 13.07 3.77 -9.90
N VAL A 123 13.52 2.60 -10.34
CA VAL A 123 12.66 1.49 -10.75
C VAL A 123 13.13 0.25 -10.01
N VAL A 124 12.30 -0.28 -9.12
CA VAL A 124 12.59 -1.44 -8.28
C VAL A 124 11.64 -2.57 -8.64
N GLN A 125 12.17 -3.77 -8.83
CA GLN A 125 11.43 -4.99 -9.14
C GLN A 125 11.44 -5.93 -7.94
N LEU A 126 10.25 -6.35 -7.52
CA LEU A 126 10.05 -7.49 -6.61
C LEU A 126 9.84 -8.74 -7.47
N TRP A 127 10.55 -9.80 -7.12
CA TRP A 127 10.49 -11.07 -7.81
C TRP A 127 9.83 -12.14 -6.93
N THR A 128 8.98 -12.95 -7.52
CA THR A 128 8.40 -14.17 -6.96
C THR A 128 9.05 -15.39 -7.62
N GLN A 129 8.67 -16.59 -7.16
CA GLN A 129 9.11 -17.85 -7.74
C GLN A 129 7.92 -18.59 -8.34
N LYS A 130 8.15 -19.26 -9.47
CA LYS A 130 7.22 -20.25 -10.01
C LYS A 130 7.93 -21.57 -10.26
N ALA A 131 7.14 -22.64 -10.36
CA ALA A 131 7.64 -23.94 -10.80
C ALA A 131 7.89 -23.92 -12.32
N GLY A 132 9.08 -24.35 -12.73
CA GLY A 132 9.42 -24.66 -14.12
C GLY A 132 8.82 -25.99 -14.56
N ALA A 133 8.78 -26.22 -15.88
CA ALA A 133 8.24 -27.45 -16.46
C ALA A 133 9.01 -28.72 -16.05
N ASP A 134 10.29 -28.56 -15.69
CA ASP A 134 11.21 -29.58 -15.20
C ASP A 134 11.22 -29.70 -13.66
N GLY A 135 10.33 -28.98 -12.96
CA GLY A 135 10.30 -28.91 -11.50
C GLY A 135 11.32 -27.96 -10.88
N SER A 136 12.11 -27.23 -11.69
CA SER A 136 13.02 -26.20 -11.19
C SER A 136 12.27 -24.98 -10.62
N VAL A 137 12.96 -24.16 -9.82
CA VAL A 137 12.43 -22.89 -9.32
C VAL A 137 12.89 -21.77 -10.26
N VAL A 138 11.94 -21.09 -10.90
CA VAL A 138 12.22 -20.02 -11.87
C VAL A 138 11.79 -18.67 -11.30
N PRO A 139 12.67 -17.65 -11.29
CA PRO A 139 12.31 -16.27 -10.98
C PRO A 139 11.19 -15.75 -11.88
N GLU A 140 10.20 -15.10 -11.27
CA GLU A 140 9.09 -14.47 -11.96
C GLU A 140 8.98 -13.00 -11.53
N PRO A 141 8.99 -12.03 -12.48
CA PRO A 141 8.69 -10.65 -12.14
C PRO A 141 7.28 -10.53 -11.57
N SER A 142 7.13 -9.87 -10.42
CA SER A 142 5.83 -9.73 -9.76
C SER A 142 5.37 -8.28 -9.71
N ILE A 143 6.07 -7.41 -8.99
CA ILE A 143 5.67 -6.00 -8.77
C ILE A 143 6.80 -5.07 -9.17
N VAL A 144 6.46 -3.98 -9.86
CA VAL A 144 7.38 -2.87 -10.12
C VAL A 144 6.98 -1.66 -9.29
N ILE A 145 7.92 -1.17 -8.48
CA ILE A 145 7.80 0.08 -7.75
C ILE A 145 8.63 1.12 -8.50
N GLN A 146 7.97 2.15 -9.01
CA GLN A 146 8.64 3.27 -9.68
C GLN A 146 8.44 4.54 -8.87
N GLU A 147 9.54 5.22 -8.60
CA GLU A 147 9.57 6.56 -8.01
C GLU A 147 10.21 7.51 -9.01
N GLN A 148 9.64 8.70 -9.16
CA GLN A 148 10.26 9.78 -9.91
C GLN A 148 9.83 11.13 -9.36
N TRP A 149 10.77 12.05 -9.26
CA TRP A 149 10.49 13.45 -9.03
C TRP A 149 11.21 14.28 -10.09
N VAL A 150 10.51 14.50 -11.21
CA VAL A 150 11.05 15.27 -12.33
C VAL A 150 11.28 16.72 -11.90
N GLU A 151 12.36 17.32 -12.39
CA GLU A 151 12.66 18.73 -12.13
C GLU A 151 11.54 19.62 -12.65
N GLY A 152 11.15 20.62 -11.86
CA GLY A 152 10.00 21.48 -12.15
C GLY A 152 8.64 20.93 -11.69
N GLU A 153 8.52 19.62 -11.42
CA GLU A 153 7.27 19.07 -10.89
C GLU A 153 7.07 19.44 -9.41
N PRO A 154 5.82 19.75 -8.99
CA PRO A 154 5.55 20.21 -7.63
C PRO A 154 5.75 19.10 -6.59
N ALA A 155 5.55 17.83 -6.96
CA ALA A 155 5.56 16.67 -6.07
C ALA A 155 6.14 15.41 -6.76
N PRO A 156 6.60 14.41 -6.00
CA PRO A 156 7.02 13.13 -6.58
C PRO A 156 5.82 12.32 -7.07
N THR A 157 6.07 11.48 -8.06
CA THR A 157 5.14 10.42 -8.49
C THR A 157 5.70 9.08 -8.03
N VAL A 158 4.89 8.31 -7.30
CA VAL A 158 5.22 6.93 -6.94
C VAL A 158 4.12 6.00 -7.41
N THR A 159 4.50 5.02 -8.21
CA THR A 159 3.57 4.03 -8.78
C THR A 159 3.97 2.61 -8.41
N VAL A 160 2.98 1.77 -8.20
CA VAL A 160 3.16 0.33 -8.00
C VAL A 160 2.37 -0.39 -9.07
N LEU A 161 3.09 -1.15 -9.91
CA LEU A 161 2.58 -1.75 -11.14
C LEU A 161 2.71 -3.25 -11.15
#